data_AF-A0A355GPB2-F1
#
_entry.id   AF-A0A355GPB2-F1
#
_cell.length_a   1.000
_cell.length_b   1.000
_cell.length_c   1.000
_cell.angle_alpha   90.00
_cell.angle_beta   90.00
_cell.angle_gamma   90.00
#
_symmetry.space_group_name_H-M   'P 1'
#
loop_
_entity.id
_entity.type
_entity.pdbx_description
1 polymer ?
#
loop_
_entity_poly.entity_id
_entity_poly.type
_entity_poly.pdbx_seq_one_letter_code
_entity_poly.pdbx_strand_id
1 'polypeptide(L)'
;NVRGRYTTLNDFLIEWNSAERKQAILDELATQGILIEELQEQIGQEFDPFDLLCHVAFDQKPLTRRERANNVKRRNYFAKYGGQAAAVLDALLEKYADSGVADLESMDILKVNPIKDFGSPIYIVNRIFKGKTNFEQAMKELTHELYAA
;
A
#
# COMPACT_ATOMS: atom_id res chain seq x y z
N ASN A 1 -21.55 8.29 -3.08
CA ASN A 1 -20.60 7.93 -4.16
C ASN A 1 -19.29 8.68 -3.92
N VAL A 2 -18.16 8.22 -4.47
CA VAL A 2 -16.83 8.81 -4.19
C VAL A 2 -16.81 10.33 -4.48
N ARG A 3 -17.45 10.76 -5.57
CA ARG A 3 -17.57 12.19 -5.94
C ARG A 3 -18.42 13.04 -5.00
N GLY A 4 -19.31 12.42 -4.23
CA GLY A 4 -20.12 13.10 -3.21
C GLY A 4 -19.30 13.47 -1.97
N ARG A 5 -18.16 12.79 -1.75
CA ARG A 5 -17.20 13.08 -0.67
C ARG A 5 -15.99 13.85 -1.17
N TYR A 6 -15.48 13.50 -2.35
CA TYR A 6 -14.30 14.10 -2.95
C TYR A 6 -14.70 14.81 -4.24
N THR A 7 -14.77 16.14 -4.19
CA THR A 7 -15.20 16.96 -5.33
C THR A 7 -14.24 16.80 -6.51
N THR A 8 -12.96 16.63 -6.22
CA THR A 8 -11.90 16.43 -7.21
C THR A 8 -11.06 15.21 -6.90
N LEU A 9 -10.33 14.72 -7.91
CA LEU A 9 -9.31 13.70 -7.73
C LEU A 9 -8.27 14.14 -6.69
N ASN A 10 -7.86 15.42 -6.71
CA ASN A 10 -6.89 15.95 -5.76
C ASN A 10 -7.37 15.84 -4.30
N ASP A 11 -8.64 16.09 -4.03
CA ASP A 11 -9.19 15.96 -2.67
C ASP A 11 -9.08 14.52 -2.17
N PHE A 12 -9.38 13.55 -3.05
CA PHE A 12 -9.20 12.13 -2.75
C PHE A 12 -7.73 11.77 -2.56
N LEU A 13 -6.82 12.27 -3.40
CA LEU A 13 -5.39 12.00 -3.29
C LEU A 13 -4.80 12.56 -1.99
N ILE A 14 -5.23 13.74 -1.56
CA ILE A 14 -4.77 14.35 -0.31
C ILE A 14 -5.19 13.46 0.85
N GLU A 15 -6.48 13.13 0.95
CA GLU A 15 -7.01 12.28 2.03
C GLU A 15 -6.37 10.89 2.03
N TRP A 16 -6.28 10.27 0.85
CA TRP A 16 -5.67 8.95 0.69
C TRP A 16 -4.23 8.97 1.16
N ASN A 17 -3.42 9.95 0.77
CA ASN A 17 -2.03 10.02 1.18
C ASN A 17 -1.84 10.40 2.65
N SER A 18 -2.72 11.23 3.23
CA SER A 18 -2.63 11.65 4.64
C SER A 18 -3.15 10.61 5.64
N ALA A 19 -3.99 9.67 5.22
CA ALA A 19 -4.56 8.67 6.12
C ALA A 19 -3.48 7.75 6.72
N GLU A 20 -3.53 7.58 8.04
CA GLU A 20 -2.67 6.64 8.77
C GLU A 20 -2.94 5.19 8.37
N ARG A 21 -4.19 4.86 8.06
CA ARG A 21 -4.63 3.54 7.59
C ARG A 21 -5.57 3.69 6.41
N LYS A 22 -5.22 3.12 5.26
CA LYS A 22 -6.06 3.13 4.05
C LYS A 22 -7.33 2.34 4.28
N GLN A 23 -7.28 1.29 5.11
CA GLN A 23 -8.48 0.54 5.49
C GLN A 23 -9.57 1.42 6.10
N ALA A 24 -9.22 2.46 6.87
CA ALA A 24 -10.21 3.36 7.45
C ALA A 24 -11.01 4.14 6.38
N ILE A 25 -10.35 4.52 5.29
CA ILE A 25 -11.03 5.14 4.14
C ILE A 25 -11.96 4.13 3.47
N LEU A 26 -11.50 2.90 3.27
CA LEU A 26 -12.29 1.84 2.63
C LEU A 26 -13.54 1.50 3.46
N ASP A 27 -13.37 1.33 4.77
CA ASP A 27 -14.47 1.06 5.70
C ASP A 27 -15.51 2.18 5.66
N GLU A 28 -15.06 3.44 5.66
CA GLU A 28 -15.95 4.59 5.58
C GLU A 28 -16.70 4.68 4.24
N LEU A 29 -16.03 4.38 3.13
CA LEU A 29 -16.67 4.31 1.82
C LEU A 29 -17.70 3.16 1.75
N ALA A 30 -17.42 2.04 2.41
CA ALA A 30 -18.37 0.93 2.53
C ALA A 30 -19.64 1.35 3.29
N THR A 31 -19.53 2.17 4.36
CA THR A 31 -20.72 2.72 5.04
C THR A 31 -21.59 3.62 4.14
N GLN A 32 -21.02 4.15 3.06
CA GLN A 32 -21.69 4.96 2.05
C GLN A 32 -22.16 4.15 0.83
N GLY A 33 -22.10 2.82 0.92
CA GLY A 33 -22.53 1.88 -0.13
C GLY A 33 -21.52 1.67 -1.25
N ILE A 34 -20.24 1.99 -1.04
CA ILE A 34 -19.17 1.72 -2.01
C ILE A 34 -18.40 0.49 -1.52
N LEU A 35 -18.76 -0.68 -2.05
CA LEU A 35 -18.16 -1.95 -1.69
C LEU A 35 -17.02 -2.27 -2.67
N ILE A 36 -15.78 -2.31 -2.17
CA ILE A 36 -14.59 -2.56 -2.99
C ILE A 36 -14.62 -3.97 -3.57
N GLU A 37 -15.14 -4.93 -2.82
CA GLU A 37 -15.28 -6.32 -3.23
C GLU A 37 -16.17 -6.43 -4.47
N GLU A 38 -17.29 -5.70 -4.51
CA GLU A 38 -18.18 -5.66 -5.69
C GLU A 38 -17.48 -5.02 -6.91
N LEU A 39 -16.70 -3.97 -6.69
CA LEU A 39 -15.90 -3.35 -7.76
C LEU A 39 -14.85 -4.32 -8.30
N GLN A 40 -14.20 -5.08 -7.42
CA GLN A 40 -13.21 -6.09 -7.79
C GLN A 40 -13.85 -7.27 -8.54
N GLU A 41 -15.06 -7.70 -8.17
CA GLU A 41 -15.79 -8.74 -8.90
C GLU A 41 -16.20 -8.30 -10.31
N GLN A 42 -16.55 -7.02 -10.49
CA GLN A 42 -16.98 -6.49 -11.79
C GLN A 42 -15.80 -6.12 -12.71
N ILE A 43 -14.72 -5.59 -12.15
CA ILE A 43 -13.61 -4.99 -12.92
C ILE A 43 -12.38 -5.90 -12.93
N GLY A 44 -12.01 -6.49 -11.79
CA GLY A 44 -10.85 -7.37 -11.64
C GLY A 44 -10.27 -7.36 -10.22
N GLN A 45 -9.93 -8.54 -9.69
CA GLN A 45 -9.38 -8.69 -8.33
C GLN A 45 -7.90 -8.29 -8.22
N GLU A 46 -7.20 -8.19 -9.34
CA GLU A 46 -5.82 -7.75 -9.42
C GLU A 46 -5.64 -6.26 -9.15
N PHE A 47 -6.70 -5.46 -9.34
CA PHE A 47 -6.68 -4.01 -9.16
C PHE A 47 -6.63 -3.62 -7.68
N ASP A 48 -5.85 -2.57 -7.39
CA ASP A 48 -5.79 -1.99 -6.05
C ASP A 48 -7.08 -1.23 -5.73
N PRO A 49 -7.59 -1.26 -4.49
CA PRO A 49 -8.77 -0.48 -4.09
C PRO A 49 -8.67 1.01 -4.45
N PHE A 50 -7.48 1.61 -4.30
CA PHE A 50 -7.24 3.00 -4.70
C PHE A 50 -7.49 3.23 -6.19
N ASP A 51 -7.01 2.32 -7.03
CA ASP A 51 -7.15 2.41 -8.48
C ASP A 51 -8.60 2.24 -8.93
N LEU A 52 -9.33 1.33 -8.30
CA LEU A 52 -10.76 1.14 -8.56
C LEU A 52 -11.56 2.37 -8.19
N LEU A 53 -11.26 2.99 -7.05
CA LEU A 53 -11.87 4.25 -6.64
C LEU A 53 -11.55 5.38 -7.62
N CYS A 54 -10.29 5.49 -8.04
CA CYS A 54 -9.88 6.46 -9.06
C CYS A 54 -10.59 6.23 -10.40
N HIS A 55 -10.74 4.98 -10.81
CA HIS A 55 -11.40 4.59 -12.06
C HIS A 55 -12.89 4.96 -12.04
N VAL A 56 -13.62 4.54 -11.01
CA VAL A 56 -15.07 4.75 -10.90
C VAL A 56 -15.42 6.22 -10.69
N ALA A 57 -14.59 6.98 -9.98
CA ALA A 57 -14.90 8.36 -9.63
C ALA A 57 -14.40 9.38 -10.66
N PHE A 58 -13.28 9.08 -11.32
CA PHE A 58 -12.50 10.06 -12.09
C PHE A 58 -12.02 9.54 -13.45
N ASP A 59 -12.59 8.43 -13.95
CA ASP A 59 -12.31 7.83 -15.26
C ASP A 59 -10.82 7.55 -15.51
N GLN A 60 -10.05 7.29 -14.44
CA GLN A 60 -8.63 6.93 -14.53
C GLN A 60 -8.48 5.48 -14.96
N LYS A 61 -7.42 5.16 -15.72
CA LYS A 61 -7.08 3.77 -16.00
C LYS A 61 -6.55 3.12 -14.71
N PRO A 62 -7.16 2.03 -14.20
CA PRO A 62 -6.72 1.43 -12.96
C PRO A 62 -5.40 0.67 -13.16
N LEU A 63 -4.51 0.73 -12.16
CA LEU A 63 -3.33 -0.11 -12.06
C LEU A 63 -3.59 -1.33 -11.18
N THR A 64 -2.98 -2.45 -11.55
CA THR A 64 -2.90 -3.63 -10.69
C THR A 64 -1.94 -3.39 -9.52
N ARG A 65 -2.15 -4.13 -8.42
CA ARG A 65 -1.21 -4.12 -7.28
C ARG A 65 0.22 -4.47 -7.72
N ARG A 66 0.35 -5.42 -8.65
CA ARG A 66 1.63 -5.81 -9.25
C ARG A 66 2.28 -4.66 -10.03
N GLU A 67 1.50 -3.92 -10.83
CA GLU A 67 2.00 -2.75 -11.55
C GLU A 67 2.47 -1.65 -10.61
N ARG A 68 1.74 -1.36 -9.52
CA ARG A 68 2.19 -0.42 -8.48
C ARG A 68 3.51 -0.85 -7.85
N ALA A 69 3.61 -2.09 -7.41
CA ALA A 69 4.84 -2.63 -6.85
C ALA A 69 6.02 -2.51 -7.83
N ASN A 70 5.80 -2.86 -9.10
CA ASN A 70 6.82 -2.76 -10.14
C ASN A 70 7.24 -1.32 -10.44
N ASN A 71 6.31 -0.36 -10.40
CA ASN A 71 6.62 1.06 -10.58
C ASN A 71 7.56 1.56 -9.48
N VAL A 72 7.33 1.17 -8.22
CA VAL A 72 8.22 1.49 -7.11
C VAL A 72 9.61 0.87 -7.31
N LYS A 73 9.68 -0.42 -7.68
CA LYS A 73 10.96 -1.11 -7.94
C LYS A 73 11.77 -0.45 -9.04
N ARG A 74 11.12 -0.01 -10.13
CA ARG A 74 11.77 0.67 -11.26
C ARG A 74 12.42 2.00 -10.87
N ARG A 75 11.83 2.73 -9.92
CA ARG A 75 12.39 4.00 -9.40
C ARG A 75 13.62 3.77 -8.52
N ASN A 76 13.87 2.54 -8.07
CA ASN A 76 14.99 2.15 -7.22
C ASN A 76 15.12 3.01 -5.94
N TYR A 77 13.98 3.49 -5.41
CA TYR A 77 13.94 4.43 -4.29
C TYR A 77 14.59 3.85 -3.02
N PHE A 78 14.44 2.54 -2.79
CA PHE A 78 14.94 1.89 -1.58
C PHE A 78 16.43 1.55 -1.59
N ALA A 79 17.17 1.84 -2.67
CA ALA A 79 18.63 1.69 -2.69
C ALA A 79 19.35 2.58 -1.65
N LYS A 80 18.68 3.61 -1.13
CA LYS A 80 19.18 4.42 -0.01
C LYS A 80 19.24 3.66 1.33
N TYR A 81 18.51 2.55 1.45
CA TYR A 81 18.57 1.67 2.60
C TYR A 81 19.72 0.66 2.45
N GLY A 82 20.26 0.18 3.57
CA GLY A 82 21.26 -0.90 3.53
C GLY A 82 20.67 -2.19 2.95
N GLY A 83 21.52 -3.08 2.41
CA GLY A 83 21.07 -4.25 1.62
C GLY A 83 20.01 -5.13 2.28
N GLN A 84 20.09 -5.35 3.61
CA GLN A 84 19.05 -6.10 4.33
C GLN A 84 17.71 -5.36 4.41
N ALA A 85 17.72 -4.04 4.66
CA ALA A 85 16.51 -3.24 4.75
C ALA A 85 15.83 -3.09 3.38
N ALA A 86 16.63 -2.86 2.32
CA ALA A 86 16.13 -2.85 0.95
C ALA A 86 15.48 -4.19 0.58
N ALA A 87 16.12 -5.32 0.90
CA ALA A 87 15.56 -6.65 0.64
C ALA A 87 14.25 -6.93 1.41
N VAL A 88 14.12 -6.44 2.65
CA VAL A 88 12.85 -6.51 3.38
C VAL A 88 11.77 -5.66 2.71
N LEU A 89 12.09 -4.44 2.25
CA LEU A 89 11.15 -3.57 1.54
C LEU A 89 10.71 -4.18 0.20
N ASP A 90 11.63 -4.82 -0.53
CA ASP A 90 11.29 -5.57 -1.76
C ASP A 90 10.37 -6.75 -1.49
N ALA A 91 10.60 -7.48 -0.39
CA ALA A 91 9.72 -8.57 0.03
C ALA A 91 8.32 -8.04 0.43
N LEU A 92 8.25 -6.90 1.12
CA LEU A 92 7.00 -6.24 1.47
C LEU A 92 6.22 -5.80 0.22
N LEU A 93 6.89 -5.28 -0.81
CA LEU A 93 6.26 -4.97 -2.10
C LEU A 93 5.66 -6.20 -2.78
N GLU A 94 6.35 -7.35 -2.74
CA GLU A 94 5.80 -8.60 -3.28
C GLU A 94 4.56 -9.04 -2.49
N LYS A 95 4.59 -8.94 -1.15
CA LYS A 95 3.39 -9.24 -0.35
C LYS A 95 2.23 -8.31 -0.67
N TYR A 96 2.49 -7.02 -0.81
CA TYR A 96 1.49 -6.05 -1.25
C TYR A 96 0.91 -6.42 -2.62
N ALA A 97 1.75 -6.84 -3.57
CA ALA A 97 1.29 -7.26 -4.90
C ALA A 97 0.36 -8.48 -4.85
N ASP A 98 0.55 -9.38 -3.88
CA ASP A 98 -0.25 -10.58 -3.69
C ASP A 98 -1.54 -10.32 -2.90
N SER A 99 -1.46 -9.60 -1.78
CA SER A 99 -2.55 -9.50 -0.80
C SER A 99 -3.05 -8.07 -0.50
N GLY A 100 -2.42 -7.05 -1.07
CA GLY A 100 -2.90 -5.67 -1.02
C GLY A 100 -2.45 -4.86 0.20
N VAL A 101 -2.97 -3.63 0.29
CA VAL A 101 -2.50 -2.63 1.26
C VAL A 101 -2.86 -2.95 2.71
N ALA A 102 -4.00 -3.59 2.95
CA ALA A 102 -4.45 -3.91 4.31
C ALA A 102 -3.44 -4.79 5.07
N ASP A 103 -2.85 -5.76 4.37
CA ASP A 103 -1.80 -6.63 4.92
C ASP A 103 -0.51 -5.86 5.21
N LEU A 104 -0.15 -4.91 4.34
CA LEU A 104 1.07 -4.10 4.47
C LEU A 104 1.02 -3.20 5.71
N GLU A 105 -0.18 -2.79 6.13
CA GLU A 105 -0.41 -1.96 7.33
C GLU A 105 -0.36 -2.76 8.64
N SER A 106 -0.33 -4.09 8.57
CA SER A 106 -0.26 -4.96 9.75
C SER A 106 1.17 -5.36 10.11
N MET A 107 1.52 -5.29 11.40
CA MET A 107 2.80 -5.80 11.90
C MET A 107 2.96 -7.33 11.70
N ASP A 108 1.86 -8.05 11.50
CA ASP A 108 1.90 -9.48 11.25
C ASP A 108 2.50 -9.83 9.89
N ILE A 109 2.59 -8.87 8.95
CA ILE A 109 3.26 -9.06 7.66
C ILE A 109 4.72 -9.50 7.84
N LEU A 110 5.38 -9.07 8.92
CA LEU A 110 6.75 -9.43 9.26
C LEU A 110 6.91 -10.90 9.65
N LYS A 111 5.81 -11.61 9.90
CA LYS A 111 5.79 -13.04 10.26
C LYS A 111 5.52 -13.94 9.05
N VAL A 112 5.31 -13.36 7.86
CA VAL A 112 4.95 -14.09 6.64
C VAL A 112 6.19 -14.32 5.77
N ASN A 113 6.21 -15.42 5.01
CA ASN A 113 7.27 -15.66 4.02
C ASN A 113 7.18 -14.66 2.86
N PRO A 114 8.32 -14.19 2.31
CA PRO A 114 9.70 -14.49 2.74
C PRO A 114 10.25 -13.54 3.82
N ILE A 115 9.44 -12.59 4.33
CA ILE A 115 9.90 -11.57 5.29
C ILE A 115 10.39 -12.19 6.60
N LYS A 116 9.73 -13.25 7.09
CA LYS A 116 10.15 -13.94 8.32
C LYS A 116 11.54 -14.60 8.22
N ASP A 117 12.04 -14.83 7.00
CA ASP A 117 13.37 -15.42 6.78
C ASP A 117 14.50 -14.42 7.10
N PHE A 118 14.18 -13.12 7.18
CA PHE A 118 15.10 -12.08 7.64
C PHE A 118 15.22 -12.01 9.17
N GLY A 119 14.36 -12.72 9.91
CA GLY A 119 14.38 -12.81 11.36
C GLY A 119 13.02 -12.53 12.00
N SER A 120 12.99 -12.53 13.35
CA SER A 120 11.77 -12.17 14.08
C SER A 120 11.39 -10.69 13.85
N PRO A 121 10.12 -10.29 14.04
CA PRO A 121 9.71 -8.88 13.90
C PRO A 121 10.58 -7.91 14.72
N ILE A 122 10.95 -8.30 15.94
CA ILE A 122 11.84 -7.51 16.81
C ILE A 122 13.25 -7.37 16.20
N TYR A 123 13.78 -8.44 15.60
CA TYR A 123 15.07 -8.40 14.92
C TYR A 123 15.02 -7.47 13.70
N ILE A 124 14.00 -7.62 12.85
CA ILE A 124 13.83 -6.77 11.67
C ILE A 124 13.79 -5.30 12.08
N VAL A 125 12.91 -4.93 13.01
CA VAL A 125 12.77 -3.54 13.45
C VAL A 125 14.05 -3.00 14.09
N ASN A 126 14.66 -3.72 15.04
CA ASN A 126 15.75 -3.16 15.84
C ASN A 126 17.14 -3.35 15.25
N ARG A 127 17.37 -4.38 14.42
CA ARG A 127 18.68 -4.68 13.83
C ARG A 127 18.77 -4.25 12.39
N ILE A 128 17.76 -4.56 11.56
CA ILE A 128 17.77 -4.22 10.14
C ILE A 128 17.45 -2.73 9.95
N PHE A 129 16.34 -2.26 10.52
CA PHE A 129 15.93 -0.85 10.42
C PHE A 129 16.54 0.06 11.50
N LYS A 130 17.26 -0.52 12.46
CA LYS A 130 17.95 0.21 13.55
C LYS A 130 17.00 1.01 14.46
N GLY A 131 15.79 0.48 14.68
CA GLY A 131 14.83 1.01 15.64
C GLY A 131 13.43 1.26 15.03
N LYS A 132 12.45 1.36 15.92
CA LYS A 132 11.03 1.53 15.57
C LYS A 132 10.76 2.74 14.69
N THR A 133 11.31 3.91 15.04
CA THR A 133 11.10 5.15 14.27
C THR A 133 11.58 5.03 12.83
N ASN A 134 12.73 4.41 12.60
CA ASN A 134 13.26 4.22 11.25
C ASN A 134 12.44 3.20 10.44
N PHE A 135 11.96 2.14 11.10
CA PHE A 135 11.06 1.18 10.47
C PHE A 135 9.74 1.84 10.05
N GLU A 136 9.10 2.58 10.96
CA GLU A 136 7.86 3.30 10.68
C GLU A 136 8.04 4.33 9.55
N GLN A 137 9.17 5.04 9.53
CA GLN A 137 9.50 5.95 8.45
C GLN A 137 9.66 5.21 7.11
N ALA A 138 10.33 4.06 7.10
CA ALA A 138 10.47 3.25 5.89
C ALA A 138 9.13 2.70 5.39
N MET A 139 8.23 2.29 6.28
CA MET A 139 6.87 1.87 5.92
C MET A 139 6.03 3.02 5.36
N LYS A 140 6.14 4.23 5.95
CA LYS A 140 5.47 5.42 5.43
C LYS A 140 5.96 5.79 4.03
N GLU A 141 7.27 5.76 3.82
CA GLU A 141 7.86 5.99 2.51
C GLU A 141 7.46 4.92 1.50
N LEU A 142 7.42 3.64 1.91
CA LEU A 142 6.94 2.55 1.07
C LEU A 142 5.52 2.78 0.59
N THR A 143 4.60 3.07 1.52
CA THR A 143 3.20 3.36 1.19
C THR A 143 3.07 4.62 0.35
N HIS A 144 3.87 5.66 0.63
CA HIS A 144 3.88 6.87 -0.19
C HIS A 144 4.32 6.57 -1.62
N GLU A 145 5.43 5.86 -1.82
CA GLU A 145 5.93 5.52 -3.15
C GLU A 145 4.95 4.64 -3.94
N LEU A 146 4.19 3.76 -3.26
CA LEU A 146 3.13 2.97 -3.89
C LEU A 146 2.02 3.83 -4.51
N TYR A 147 1.72 5.00 -3.94
CA TYR A 147 0.62 5.89 -4.35
C TYR A 147 1.08 7.25 -4.90
N ALA A 148 2.39 7.49 -4.96
CA ALA A 148 2.98 8.66 -5.60
C ALA A 148 2.83 8.53 -7.12
N ALA A 149 1.86 9.28 -7.66
CA ALA A 149 1.46 9.36 -9.06
C ALA A 149 2.65 9.33 -10.04
#